data_AF-A0A7J0C1E3-F1
#
_entry.id   AF-A0A7J0C1E3-F1
#
_cell.length_a   1.000
_cell.length_b   1.000
_cell.length_c   1.000
_cell.angle_alpha   90.00
_cell.angle_beta   90.00
_cell.angle_gamma   90.00
#
_symmetry.space_group_name_H-M   'P 1'
#
loop_
_entity.id
_entity.type
_entity.pdbx_description
1 polymer ?
#
loop_
_entity_poly.entity_id
_entity_poly.type
_entity_poly.pdbx_seq_one_letter_code
_entity_poly.pdbx_strand_id
1 'polypeptide(L)' 'MAAPHVAGVVALIKSTHPRASAYQVKALLTHQADATACGAPYDIDGDGAVDAVCEGGTNYNGFYGAGVVDALDAVRR' A
#
# COMPACT_ATOMS: atom_id res chain seq x y z
N MET A 1 5.44 9.71 -6.74
CA MET A 1 5.98 9.83 -5.36
C MET A 1 5.04 9.13 -4.37
N ALA A 2 5.38 7.94 -3.85
CA ALA A 2 4.52 7.18 -2.93
C ALA A 2 4.73 7.54 -1.44
N ALA A 3 5.98 7.69 -1.00
CA ALA A 3 6.34 7.90 0.41
C ALA A 3 5.60 9.06 1.12
N PRO A 4 5.48 10.29 0.55
CA PRO A 4 4.79 11.38 1.25
C PRO A 4 3.27 11.14 1.39
N HIS A 5 2.64 10.42 0.45
CA HIS A 5 1.22 10.05 0.55
C HIS A 5 1.01 9.04 1.68
N VAL A 6 1.85 8.02 1.75
CA VAL A 6 1.83 7.03 2.85
C VAL A 6 2.05 7.72 4.21
N ALA A 7 2.97 8.69 4.29
CA ALA A 7 3.20 9.45 5.52
C ALA A 7 1.94 10.24 5.95
N GLY A 8 1.19 10.81 5.01
CA GLY A 8 -0.10 11.44 5.29
C GLY A 8 -1.13 10.48 5.88
N VAL A 9 -1.27 9.27 5.31
CA VAL A 9 -2.19 8.25 5.84
C VAL A 9 -1.75 7.76 7.22
N VAL A 10 -0.44 7.54 7.43
CA VAL A 10 0.12 7.21 8.75
C VAL A 10 -0.19 8.29 9.79
N ALA A 11 -0.14 9.57 9.41
CA ALA A 11 -0.52 10.67 10.29
C ALA A 11 -2.02 10.62 10.66
N LEU A 12 -2.90 10.27 9.72
CA LEU A 12 -4.33 10.05 9.99
C LEU A 12 -4.55 8.90 10.98
N ILE A 13 -3.94 7.73 10.73
CA ILE A 13 -4.01 6.58 11.64
C ILE A 13 -3.53 6.97 13.04
N LYS A 14 -2.42 7.70 13.15
CA LYS A 14 -1.89 8.14 14.45
C LYS A 14 -2.78 9.17 15.14
N SER A 15 -3.50 10.00 14.38
CA SER A 15 -4.45 10.97 14.92
C SER A 15 -5.70 10.31 15.52
N THR A 16 -6.20 9.23 14.90
CA THR A 16 -7.33 8.44 15.39
C THR A 16 -6.93 7.43 16.46
N HIS A 17 -5.66 7.03 16.49
CA HIS A 17 -5.07 6.12 17.47
C HIS A 17 -3.87 6.74 18.22
N PRO A 18 -4.06 7.80 19.05
CA PRO A 18 -2.95 8.54 19.64
C PRO A 18 -1.96 7.70 20.46
N ARG A 19 -2.46 6.63 21.09
CA ARG A 19 -1.65 5.72 21.93
C ARG A 19 -1.08 4.51 21.18
N ALA A 20 -1.39 4.34 19.89
CA ALA A 20 -0.85 3.23 19.11
C ALA A 20 0.68 3.33 19.01
N SER A 21 1.37 2.23 19.29
CA SER A 21 2.80 2.09 19.04
C SER A 21 3.10 2.13 17.54
N ALA A 22 4.37 2.35 17.17
CA ALA A 22 4.78 2.29 15.76
C ALA A 22 4.43 0.94 15.10
N TYR A 23 4.51 -0.16 15.86
CA TYR A 23 4.11 -1.48 15.39
C TYR A 23 2.60 -1.55 15.09
N GLN A 24 1.77 -1.03 15.99
CA GLN A 24 0.31 -1.00 15.79
C GLN A 24 -0.08 -0.11 14.61
N VAL A 25 0.56 1.06 14.45
CA VAL A 25 0.33 1.94 13.30
C VAL A 25 0.69 1.25 11.99
N LYS A 26 1.82 0.54 11.93
CA LYS A 26 2.19 -0.25 10.76
C LYS A 26 1.19 -1.37 10.47
N ALA A 27 0.72 -2.08 11.51
CA ALA A 27 -0.27 -3.13 11.35
C ALA A 27 -1.59 -2.58 10.80
N LEU A 28 -2.09 -1.47 11.34
CA LEU A 28 -3.29 -0.80 10.83
C LEU A 28 -3.10 -0.35 9.38
N LEU A 29 -1.97 0.30 9.05
CA LEU A 29 -1.65 0.71 7.69
C LEU A 29 -1.67 -0.46 6.70
N THR A 30 -1.12 -1.62 7.10
CA THR A 30 -1.09 -2.82 6.27
C THR A 30 -2.47 -3.47 6.14
N HIS A 31 -3.25 -3.54 7.22
CA HIS A 31 -4.57 -4.19 7.23
C HIS A 31 -5.70 -3.36 6.63
N GLN A 32 -5.55 -2.03 6.62
CA GLN A 32 -6.50 -1.08 6.03
C GLN A 32 -6.13 -0.72 4.59
N ALA A 33 -5.09 -1.33 4.02
CA ALA A 33 -4.77 -1.13 2.62
C ALA A 33 -5.79 -1.83 1.73
N ASP A 34 -6.16 -1.18 0.63
CA ASP A 34 -7.02 -1.77 -0.39
C ASP A 34 -6.23 -2.80 -1.22
N ALA A 35 -6.64 -4.07 -1.10
CA ALA A 35 -6.03 -5.18 -1.82
C ALA A 35 -6.05 -4.91 -3.33
N THR A 36 -4.86 -4.88 -3.94
CA THR A 36 -4.67 -4.49 -5.34
C THR A 36 -4.02 -5.64 -6.09
N ALA A 37 -4.72 -6.20 -7.07
CA ALA A 37 -4.22 -7.30 -7.88
C ALA A 37 -3.07 -6.86 -8.80
N CYS A 38 -2.23 -7.82 -9.19
CA CYS A 38 -1.23 -7.60 -10.22
C CYS A 38 -1.88 -7.15 -11.53
N GLY A 39 -1.26 -6.16 -12.18
CA GLY A 39 -1.65 -5.67 -13.50
C GLY A 39 -0.92 -6.38 -14.64
N ALA A 40 -0.89 -5.72 -15.80
CA ALA A 40 -0.07 -6.16 -16.92
C ALA A 40 1.44 -6.14 -16.55
N PRO A 41 2.27 -6.99 -17.18
CA PRO A 41 3.71 -6.92 -17.05
C PRO A 41 4.23 -5.51 -17.38
N TYR A 42 5.26 -5.08 -16.66
CA TYR A 42 5.78 -3.73 -16.77
C TYR A 42 6.93 -3.68 -17.77
N ASP A 43 6.75 -2.85 -18.80
CA ASP A 43 7.73 -2.49 -19.82
C ASP A 43 7.88 -0.96 -19.71
N ILE A 44 8.98 -0.50 -19.10
CA ILE A 44 9.15 0.91 -18.74
C ILE A 44 9.60 1.76 -19.92
N ASP A 45 10.34 1.17 -20.86
CA ASP A 45 10.96 1.86 -21.99
C ASP A 45 10.22 1.63 -23.31
N GLY A 46 9.27 0.70 -23.34
CA GLY A 46 8.34 0.45 -24.43
C GLY A 46 8.96 -0.34 -25.58
N ASP A 47 10.00 -1.13 -25.32
CA ASP A 47 10.71 -1.90 -26.34
C ASP A 47 10.04 -3.26 -26.66
N GLY A 48 9.00 -3.63 -25.91
CA GLY A 48 8.25 -4.89 -26.03
C GLY A 48 8.84 -6.05 -25.22
N ALA A 49 9.94 -5.85 -24.51
CA ALA A 49 10.45 -6.74 -23.49
C ALA A 49 9.86 -6.39 -22.12
N VAL A 50 9.66 -7.41 -21.27
CA VAL A 50 9.13 -7.21 -19.93
C VAL A 50 10.28 -6.97 -18.96
N ASP A 51 10.31 -5.80 -18.34
CA ASP A 51 11.31 -5.42 -17.33
C ASP A 51 10.98 -5.96 -15.93
N ALA A 52 9.69 -6.03 -15.60
CA ALA A 52 9.23 -6.53 -14.32
C ALA A 52 7.89 -7.27 -14.40
N VAL A 53 7.82 -8.40 -13.71
CA VAL A 53 6.61 -9.21 -13.55
C VAL A 53 6.13 -9.10 -12.11
N CYS A 54 4.84 -8.80 -11.94
CA CYS A 54 4.20 -8.85 -10.64
C CYS A 54 3.86 -10.29 -10.29
N GLU A 55 4.44 -10.79 -9.19
CA GLU A 55 4.15 -12.12 -8.65
C GLU A 55 3.37 -12.02 -7.34
N GLY A 56 2.44 -12.95 -7.13
CA GLY A 56 1.61 -13.03 -5.93
C GLY A 56 0.11 -12.97 -6.23
N GLY A 57 -0.68 -12.78 -5.17
CA GLY A 57 -2.15 -12.70 -5.25
C GLY A 57 -2.68 -11.29 -5.00
N THR A 58 -4.01 -11.13 -5.03
CA THR A 58 -4.68 -9.85 -4.80
C THR A 58 -4.38 -9.24 -3.43
N ASN A 59 -4.23 -10.08 -2.39
CA ASN A 59 -4.00 -9.62 -1.02
C ASN A 59 -2.53 -9.40 -0.67
N TYR A 60 -1.60 -9.93 -1.49
CA TYR A 60 -0.18 -9.69 -1.32
C TYR A 60 0.60 -10.01 -2.60
N ASN A 61 1.30 -9.04 -3.15
CA ASN A 61 2.12 -9.22 -4.35
C ASN A 61 3.35 -8.31 -4.40
N GLY A 62 4.25 -8.58 -5.35
CA GLY A 62 5.54 -7.91 -5.49
C GLY A 62 5.46 -6.42 -5.86
N PHE A 63 4.35 -5.93 -6.41
CA PHE A 63 4.23 -4.53 -6.83
C PHE A 63 3.54 -3.66 -5.77
N TYR A 64 2.50 -4.18 -5.13
CA TYR A 64 1.65 -3.43 -4.21
C TYR A 64 1.82 -3.83 -2.74
N GLY A 65 2.62 -4.87 -2.44
CA GLY A 65 2.67 -5.42 -1.09
C GLY A 65 1.28 -5.85 -0.67
N ALA A 66 0.80 -5.38 0.49
CA ALA A 66 -0.55 -5.66 0.99
C ALA A 66 -1.67 -4.86 0.28
N GLY A 67 -1.33 -3.86 -0.54
CA GLY A 67 -2.31 -3.01 -1.22
C GLY A 67 -1.95 -1.53 -1.23
N VAL A 68 -2.90 -0.72 -1.70
CA VAL A 68 -2.80 0.75 -1.72
C VAL A 68 -3.31 1.31 -0.40
N VAL A 69 -2.62 2.32 0.16
CA VAL A 69 -3.05 2.95 1.42
C VAL A 69 -4.40 3.65 1.27
N ASP A 70 -5.31 3.45 2.23
CA ASP A 70 -6.63 4.09 2.26
C ASP A 70 -6.72 5.12 3.40
N ALA A 71 -6.89 6.39 3.02
CA ALA A 71 -7.07 7.49 3.95
C ALA A 71 -8.45 7.48 4.63
N LEU A 72 -9.46 6.90 4.00
CA LEU A 72 -10.82 6.81 4.53
C LEU A 72 -10.89 5.76 5.65
N ASP A 73 -10.36 4.57 5.41
CA ASP A 73 -10.28 3.53 6.44
C ASP A 73 -9.42 3.96 7.64
N ALA A 74 -8.34 4.73 7.41
CA ALA A 74 -7.52 5.31 8.48
C ALA A 74 -8.28 6.17 9.50
N VAL A 75 -9.42 6.74 9.10
CA VAL A 75 -10.24 7.61 9.96
C VAL A 75 -11.62 7.04 10.33
N ARG A 76 -12.00 5.88 9.80
CA ARG A 76 -13.33 5.29 10.01
C ARG A 76 -13.33 3.90 10.65
N ARG A 77 -12.19 3.21 10.69
CA ARG A 77 -12.07 1.86 11.28
C ARG A 77 -11.51 1.86 12.69
#